data_AF-A0A1X2HR93-F1
#
_entry.id   AF-A0A1X2HR93-F1
#
_cell.length_a   1.000
_cell.length_b   1.000
_cell.length_c   1.000
_cell.angle_alpha   90.00
_cell.angle_beta   90.00
_cell.angle_gamma   90.00
#
_symmetry.space_group_name_H-M   'P 1'
#
loop_
_entity.id
_entity.type
_entity.pdbx_description
1 polymer ?
#
loop_
_entity_poly.entity_id
_entity_poly.type
_entity_poly.pdbx_seq_one_letter_code
_entity_poly.pdbx_strand_id
1 'polypeptide(L)'
;MNSSWNVTEQDQEIYLENMVNHHFDIYQAHAFSERQHYWSKHSTLNNHLVPNLLELIHLKMERPSSALGYVTYRRERRRFLVKLLQNSNRRHINAVIRKVADSDEWDQNAGVAFPGEGHVDHNMELANLFGLGELMAWATTE
;
A
#
# COMPACT_ATOMS: atom_id res chain seq x y z
N MET A 1 -15.19 -52.16 -40.59
CA MET A 1 -15.56 -51.34 -39.41
C MET A 1 -15.19 -49.90 -39.73
N ASN A 2 -16.11 -49.14 -40.33
CA ASN A 2 -15.90 -47.72 -40.63
C ASN A 2 -16.79 -46.91 -39.69
N SER A 3 -16.26 -46.53 -38.54
CA SER A 3 -16.84 -45.47 -37.72
C SER A 3 -16.35 -44.15 -38.29
N SER A 4 -16.98 -43.68 -39.36
CA SER A 4 -16.86 -42.27 -39.75
C SER A 4 -17.59 -41.47 -38.67
N TRP A 5 -16.84 -40.94 -37.70
CA TRP A 5 -17.30 -39.92 -36.77
C TRP A 5 -17.59 -38.65 -37.58
N ASN A 6 -18.68 -38.63 -38.34
CA ASN A 6 -19.18 -37.42 -38.98
C ASN A 6 -19.92 -36.63 -37.89
N VAL A 7 -19.15 -35.88 -37.11
CA VAL A 7 -19.70 -34.85 -36.21
C VAL A 7 -20.49 -33.90 -37.09
N THR A 8 -21.79 -33.79 -36.85
CA THR A 8 -22.62 -32.84 -37.59
C THR A 8 -22.30 -31.42 -37.09
N GLU A 9 -22.53 -30.40 -37.93
CA GLU A 9 -22.36 -29.01 -37.49
C GLU A 9 -23.21 -28.69 -36.25
N GLN A 10 -24.38 -29.32 -36.12
CA GLN A 10 -25.26 -29.21 -34.97
C GLN A 10 -24.64 -29.82 -33.70
N ASP A 11 -23.99 -30.97 -33.80
CA ASP A 11 -23.28 -31.57 -32.65
C ASP A 11 -22.10 -30.69 -32.20
N GLN A 12 -21.43 -30.05 -33.15
CA GLN A 12 -20.35 -29.11 -32.87
C GLN A 12 -20.86 -27.83 -32.21
N GLU A 13 -22.00 -27.29 -32.65
CA GLU A 13 -22.65 -26.13 -32.05
C GLU A 13 -23.04 -26.42 -30.59
N ILE A 14 -23.75 -27.53 -30.34
CA ILE A 14 -24.14 -27.95 -28.97
C ILE A 14 -22.90 -28.14 -28.09
N TYR A 15 -21.85 -28.76 -28.61
CA TYR A 15 -20.60 -28.92 -27.88
C TYR A 15 -19.99 -27.56 -27.50
N LEU A 16 -19.90 -26.63 -28.45
CA LEU A 16 -19.34 -25.30 -28.20
C LEU A 16 -20.18 -24.49 -27.22
N GLU A 17 -21.51 -24.53 -27.31
CA GLU A 17 -22.41 -23.91 -26.34
C GLU A 17 -22.16 -24.44 -24.92
N ASN A 18 -22.07 -25.77 -24.78
CA ASN A 18 -21.78 -26.40 -23.49
C ASN A 18 -20.41 -25.99 -22.95
N MET A 19 -19.38 -25.94 -23.81
CA MET A 19 -18.04 -25.53 -23.42
C MET A 19 -17.97 -24.05 -23.01
N VAL A 20 -18.69 -23.17 -23.72
CA VAL A 20 -18.79 -21.75 -23.38
C VAL A 20 -19.43 -21.59 -22.01
N ASN A 21 -20.56 -22.24 -21.75
CA ASN A 21 -21.24 -22.17 -20.45
C ASN A 21 -20.33 -22.72 -19.33
N HIS A 22 -19.71 -23.88 -19.55
CA HIS A 22 -18.82 -24.49 -18.56
C HIS A 22 -17.63 -23.59 -18.21
N HIS A 23 -16.96 -23.01 -19.21
CA HIS A 23 -15.83 -22.12 -18.98
C HIS A 23 -16.26 -20.78 -18.37
N PHE A 24 -17.46 -20.29 -18.69
CA PHE A 24 -18.00 -19.09 -18.08
C PHE A 24 -18.32 -19.30 -16.60
N ASP A 25 -18.86 -20.46 -16.21
CA ASP A 25 -19.09 -20.81 -14.80
C ASP A 25 -17.78 -20.85 -14.00
N ILE A 26 -16.72 -21.47 -14.56
CA ILE A 26 -15.38 -21.47 -13.95
C ILE A 26 -14.86 -20.04 -13.80
N TYR A 27 -14.99 -19.22 -14.84
CA TYR A 27 -14.58 -17.82 -14.81
C TYR A 27 -15.31 -17.04 -13.71
N GLN A 28 -16.62 -17.21 -13.57
CA GLN A 28 -17.40 -16.57 -12.51
C GLN A 28 -16.93 -17.00 -11.11
N ALA A 29 -16.67 -18.30 -10.92
CA ALA A 29 -16.16 -18.81 -9.65
C ALA A 29 -14.80 -18.18 -9.29
N HIS A 30 -13.89 -18.04 -10.26
CA HIS A 30 -12.61 -17.36 -10.07
C HIS A 30 -12.81 -15.87 -9.72
N ALA A 31 -13.64 -15.15 -10.46
CA ALA A 31 -13.92 -13.74 -10.20
C ALA A 31 -14.50 -13.50 -8.80
N PHE A 32 -15.41 -14.39 -8.35
CA PHE A 32 -15.94 -14.34 -6.99
C PHE A 32 -14.85 -14.57 -5.93
N SER A 33 -14.02 -15.60 -6.13
CA SER A 33 -12.90 -15.93 -5.24
C SER A 33 -11.90 -14.77 -5.12
N GLU A 34 -11.53 -14.14 -6.23
CA GLU A 34 -10.66 -12.96 -6.24
C GLU A 34 -11.24 -11.81 -5.40
N ARG A 35 -12.55 -11.57 -5.53
CA ARG A 35 -13.24 -10.55 -4.73
C ARG A 35 -13.23 -10.91 -3.24
N GLN A 36 -13.46 -12.17 -2.90
CA GLN A 36 -13.38 -12.64 -1.51
C GLN A 36 -11.97 -12.48 -0.93
N HIS A 37 -10.94 -12.86 -1.68
CA HIS A 37 -9.54 -12.69 -1.29
C HIS A 37 -9.17 -11.21 -1.14
N TYR A 38 -9.66 -10.34 -2.01
CA TYR A 38 -9.49 -8.89 -1.89
C TYR A 38 -10.04 -8.38 -0.56
N TRP A 39 -11.30 -8.70 -0.23
CA TRP A 39 -11.92 -8.27 1.03
C TRP A 39 -11.22 -8.86 2.26
N SER A 40 -10.86 -10.14 2.22
CA SER A 40 -10.13 -10.79 3.30
C SER A 40 -8.77 -10.14 3.56
N LYS A 41 -8.02 -9.83 2.49
CA LYS A 41 -6.75 -9.10 2.57
C LYS A 41 -6.95 -7.71 3.16
N HIS A 42 -7.97 -6.98 2.69
CA HIS A 42 -8.27 -5.64 3.17
C HIS A 42 -8.65 -5.62 4.65
N SER A 43 -9.51 -6.56 5.06
CA SER A 43 -9.90 -6.76 6.46
C SER A 43 -8.70 -7.09 7.34
N THR A 44 -7.88 -8.06 6.93
CA THR A 44 -6.67 -8.44 7.68
C THR A 44 -5.71 -7.27 7.83
N LEU A 45 -5.52 -6.49 6.77
CA LEU A 45 -4.63 -5.33 6.80
C LEU A 45 -5.11 -4.28 7.81
N ASN A 46 -6.39 -3.90 7.75
CA ASN A 46 -6.92 -2.77 8.53
C ASN A 46 -7.29 -3.14 9.97
N ASN A 47 -7.79 -4.35 10.19
CA ASN A 47 -8.34 -4.76 11.48
C ASN A 47 -7.34 -5.53 12.35
N HIS A 48 -6.23 -6.00 11.77
CA HIS A 48 -5.24 -6.81 12.50
C HIS A 48 -3.81 -6.31 12.27
N LEU A 49 -3.32 -6.32 11.04
CA LEU A 49 -1.90 -6.06 10.78
C LEU A 49 -1.49 -4.63 11.17
N VAL A 50 -2.20 -3.61 10.66
CA VAL A 50 -1.85 -2.20 10.93
C VAL A 50 -1.99 -1.86 12.42
N PRO A 51 -3.10 -2.20 13.11
CA PRO A 51 -3.22 -1.98 14.55
C PRO A 51 -2.09 -2.65 15.35
N ASN A 52 -1.80 -3.92 15.11
CA ASN A 52 -0.73 -4.63 15.83
C ASN A 52 0.66 -4.02 15.57
N LEU A 53 0.91 -3.55 14.36
CA LEU A 53 2.17 -2.87 14.05
C LEU A 53 2.28 -1.53 14.78
N LEU A 54 1.19 -0.76 14.86
CA LEU A 54 1.15 0.51 15.60
C LEU A 54 1.36 0.28 17.09
N GLU A 55 0.66 -0.68 17.70
CA GLU A 55 0.87 -1.05 19.10
C GLU A 55 2.33 -1.42 19.37
N LEU A 56 2.93 -2.24 18.49
CA LEU A 56 4.33 -2.63 18.62
C LEU A 56 5.29 -1.43 18.47
N ILE A 57 5.00 -0.51 17.55
CA ILE A 57 5.78 0.72 17.37
C ILE A 57 5.68 1.60 18.62
N HIS A 58 4.48 1.87 19.10
CA HIS A 58 4.23 2.73 20.28
C HIS A 58 4.76 2.10 21.58
N LEU A 59 4.91 0.77 21.62
CA LEU A 59 5.60 0.07 22.71
C LEU A 59 7.12 0.23 22.66
N LYS A 60 7.70 0.31 21.45
CA LYS A 60 9.16 0.31 21.23
C LYS A 60 9.76 1.71 21.09
N MET A 61 8.96 2.71 20.81
CA MET A 61 9.39 4.07 20.50
C MET A 61 8.65 5.05 21.40
N GLU A 62 9.35 6.08 21.85
CA GLU A 62 8.74 7.16 22.64
C GLU A 62 7.96 8.12 21.75
N ARG A 63 6.87 8.67 22.29
CA ARG A 63 6.07 9.67 21.59
C ARG A 63 6.91 10.94 21.37
N PRO A 64 7.02 11.44 20.12
CA PRO A 64 7.81 12.64 19.87
C PRO A 64 7.12 13.88 20.46
N SER A 65 7.92 14.78 21.04
CA SER A 65 7.46 16.06 21.59
C SER A 65 7.89 17.28 20.76
N SER A 66 8.81 17.10 19.80
CA SER A 66 9.36 18.19 18.99
C SER A 66 9.31 17.87 17.49
N ALA A 67 9.34 18.90 16.64
CA ALA A 67 9.36 18.74 15.19
C ALA A 67 10.52 17.85 14.71
N LEU A 68 11.73 18.09 15.25
CA LEU A 68 12.89 17.24 14.97
C LEU A 68 12.69 15.81 15.48
N GLY A 69 12.05 15.65 16.64
CA GLY A 69 11.65 14.34 17.17
C GLY A 69 10.74 13.56 16.22
N TYR A 70 9.76 14.23 15.61
CA TYR A 70 8.87 13.60 14.62
C TYR A 70 9.61 13.15 13.36
N VAL A 71 10.58 13.91 12.89
CA VAL A 71 11.43 13.51 11.75
C VAL A 71 12.23 12.24 12.09
N THR A 72 12.84 12.21 13.28
CA THR A 72 13.58 11.04 13.76
C THR A 72 12.67 9.82 13.92
N TYR A 73 11.51 9.99 14.55
CA TYR A 73 10.49 8.96 14.70
C TYR A 73 10.06 8.35 13.36
N ARG A 74 9.73 9.18 12.36
CA ARG A 74 9.36 8.69 11.01
C ARG A 74 10.45 7.83 10.40
N ARG A 75 11.71 8.23 10.55
CA ARG A 75 12.87 7.50 10.03
C ARG A 75 13.07 6.17 10.76
N GLU A 76 12.99 6.17 12.08
CA GLU A 76 13.16 4.98 12.91
C GLU A 76 12.03 3.98 12.74
N ARG A 77 10.76 4.45 12.76
CA ARG A 77 9.57 3.65 12.44
C ARG A 77 9.73 2.95 11.10
N ARG A 78 10.14 3.68 10.05
CA ARG A 78 10.35 3.09 8.72
C ARG A 78 11.42 2.01 8.75
N ARG A 79 12.58 2.27 9.36
CA ARG A 79 13.66 1.27 9.48
C ARG A 79 13.21 0.03 10.24
N PHE A 80 12.49 0.22 11.34
CA PHE A 80 11.93 -0.86 12.15
C PHE A 80 10.98 -1.74 11.33
N LEU A 81 10.01 -1.15 10.64
CA LEU A 81 9.06 -1.88 9.80
C LEU A 81 9.74 -2.60 8.64
N VAL A 82 10.69 -1.96 7.96
CA VAL A 82 11.48 -2.61 6.90
C VAL A 82 12.23 -3.81 7.47
N LYS A 83 12.82 -3.69 8.67
CA LYS A 83 13.54 -4.78 9.34
C LYS A 83 12.62 -5.94 9.78
N LEU A 84 11.43 -5.62 10.27
CA LEU A 84 10.47 -6.61 10.71
C LEU A 84 9.89 -7.42 9.53
N LEU A 85 9.68 -6.78 8.38
CA LEU A 85 9.01 -7.36 7.21
C LEU A 85 9.98 -7.86 6.12
N GLN A 86 11.29 -7.98 6.40
CA GLN A 86 12.36 -8.19 5.40
C GLN A 86 12.15 -9.35 4.41
N ASN A 87 11.42 -10.40 4.81
CA ASN A 87 11.19 -11.58 3.98
C ASN A 87 10.04 -11.45 2.98
N SER A 88 9.50 -10.23 2.79
CA SER A 88 8.33 -9.96 1.96
C SER A 88 8.64 -9.13 0.71
N ASN A 89 7.72 -9.12 -0.25
CA ASN A 89 7.81 -8.29 -1.45
C ASN A 89 7.89 -6.80 -1.08
N ARG A 90 8.92 -6.10 -1.58
CA ARG A 90 9.18 -4.68 -1.30
C ARG A 90 8.01 -3.76 -1.61
N ARG A 91 7.22 -4.04 -2.65
CA ARG A 91 6.01 -3.25 -2.99
C ARG A 91 4.95 -3.38 -1.90
N HIS A 92 4.73 -4.59 -1.38
CA HIS A 92 3.79 -4.83 -0.30
C HIS A 92 4.27 -4.19 1.01
N ILE A 93 5.57 -4.28 1.32
CA ILE A 93 6.14 -3.60 2.49
C ILE A 93 5.89 -2.09 2.41
N ASN A 94 6.14 -1.47 1.26
CA ASN A 94 5.89 -0.04 1.08
C ASN A 94 4.41 0.33 1.26
N ALA A 95 3.49 -0.50 0.76
CA ALA A 95 2.05 -0.28 0.94
C ALA A 95 1.65 -0.35 2.42
N VAL A 96 2.18 -1.34 3.16
CA VAL A 96 1.95 -1.47 4.61
C VAL A 96 2.53 -0.28 5.37
N ILE A 97 3.78 0.11 5.09
CA ILE A 97 4.42 1.26 5.74
C ILE A 97 3.59 2.54 5.52
N ARG A 98 3.11 2.76 4.30
CA ARG A 98 2.25 3.91 3.99
C ARG A 98 0.96 3.85 4.81
N LYS A 99 0.29 2.69 4.83
CA LYS A 99 -0.96 2.52 5.58
C LYS A 99 -0.78 2.70 7.09
N VAL A 100 0.33 2.22 7.64
CA VAL A 100 0.69 2.45 9.06
C VAL A 100 0.88 3.94 9.32
N ALA A 101 1.64 4.65 8.49
CA ALA A 101 1.83 6.10 8.62
C ALA A 101 0.50 6.86 8.52
N ASP A 102 -0.36 6.49 7.56
CA ASP A 102 -1.68 7.08 7.36
C ASP A 102 -2.64 6.78 8.51
N SER A 103 -2.36 5.79 9.37
CA SER A 103 -3.22 5.39 10.50
C SER A 103 -2.61 5.75 11.87
N ASP A 104 -1.40 6.31 11.88
CA ASP A 104 -0.66 6.63 13.11
C ASP A 104 -1.06 8.00 13.65
N GLU A 105 -1.81 8.02 14.75
CA GLU A 105 -2.26 9.26 15.39
C GLU A 105 -1.11 10.16 15.82
N TRP A 106 0.05 9.60 16.20
CA TRP A 106 1.21 10.42 16.57
C TRP A 106 1.67 11.25 15.37
N ASP A 107 1.67 10.65 14.18
CA ASP A 107 2.14 11.28 12.95
C ASP A 107 1.11 12.24 12.34
N GLN A 108 -0.19 11.90 12.41
CA GLN A 108 -1.27 12.75 11.92
C GLN A 108 -1.38 14.05 12.72
N ASN A 109 -1.31 13.97 14.06
CA ASN A 109 -1.44 15.13 14.93
C ASN A 109 -0.27 16.11 14.78
N ALA A 110 0.92 15.63 14.42
CA ALA A 110 2.06 16.48 14.12
C ALA A 110 1.85 17.38 12.88
N GLY A 111 1.00 16.95 11.93
CA GLY A 111 0.61 17.76 10.77
C GLY A 111 -0.46 18.82 11.08
N VAL A 112 -1.22 18.64 12.16
CA VAL A 112 -2.32 19.53 12.59
C VAL A 112 -1.90 20.49 13.70
N ALA A 113 -0.82 20.20 14.45
CA ALA A 113 -0.41 20.94 15.65
C ALA A 113 0.55 22.14 15.43
N PHE A 114 0.82 22.56 14.20
CA PHE A 114 1.62 23.76 13.90
C PHE A 114 0.88 25.01 13.37
N PRO A 115 -0.42 25.28 13.64
CA PRO A 115 -1.02 26.59 13.40
C PRO A 115 -1.40 27.29 14.72
N GLY A 116 -0.49 27.33 15.70
CA GLY A 116 -0.86 27.84 17.02
C GLY A 116 0.28 28.17 17.96
N GLU A 117 1.23 28.99 17.53
CA GLU A 117 1.88 30.04 18.35
C GLU A 117 2.83 30.83 17.44
N GLY A 118 2.60 32.14 17.35
CA GLY A 118 3.21 33.00 16.36
C GLY A 118 4.67 33.32 16.63
N HIS A 119 5.53 32.97 15.69
CA HIS A 119 6.39 33.93 14.99
C HIS A 119 6.82 33.30 13.67
N VAL A 120 6.12 33.62 12.58
CA VAL A 120 6.64 33.30 11.25
C VAL A 120 7.67 34.37 10.95
N ASP A 121 8.92 34.13 11.36
CA ASP A 121 10.05 34.80 10.71
C ASP A 121 9.97 34.43 9.22
N HIS A 122 9.46 35.36 8.42
CA HIS A 122 9.27 35.22 6.96
C HIS A 122 10.59 35.00 6.20
N ASN A 123 11.70 34.84 6.91
CA ASN A 123 13.04 34.57 6.38
C ASN A 123 13.54 33.15 6.63
N MET A 124 12.80 32.26 7.31
CA MET A 124 13.22 30.85 7.48
C MET A 124 12.64 29.95 6.38
N GLU A 125 13.09 30.23 5.16
CA GLU A 125 13.53 29.25 4.16
C GLU A 125 12.74 27.94 4.02
N LEU A 126 11.73 27.96 3.13
CA LEU A 126 11.32 26.80 2.34
C LEU A 126 12.50 26.11 1.61
N ALA A 127 13.64 26.80 1.49
CA ALA A 127 14.91 26.32 0.96
C ALA A 127 15.57 25.21 1.79
N ASN A 128 15.19 25.04 3.06
CA ASN A 128 15.73 23.97 3.91
C ASN A 128 14.89 22.68 3.90
N LEU A 129 13.68 22.71 3.34
CA LEU A 129 12.83 21.51 3.23
C LEU A 129 13.12 20.71 1.94
N PHE A 130 13.64 21.38 0.92
CA PHE A 130 14.18 20.79 -0.30
C PHE A 130 15.48 21.51 -0.59
N GLY A 131 16.62 20.84 -0.46
CA GLY A 131 17.95 21.44 -0.65
C GLY A 131 18.02 22.22 -1.95
N LEU A 132 17.97 23.54 -1.86
CA LEU A 132 17.90 24.45 -3.00
C LEU A 132 19.11 24.29 -3.95
N GLY A 133 20.22 23.76 -3.42
CA GLY A 133 21.41 23.42 -4.19
C GLY A 133 21.22 22.27 -5.20
N GLU A 134 20.40 21.26 -4.89
CA GLU A 134 20.13 20.15 -5.83
C GLU A 134 19.18 20.59 -6.96
N LEU A 135 18.25 21.48 -6.66
CA LEU A 135 17.26 21.99 -7.61
C LEU A 135 17.89 22.99 -8.60
N MET A 136 18.83 23.81 -8.12
CA MET A 136 19.64 24.68 -8.97
C MET A 136 20.61 23.88 -9.85
N ALA A 137 21.23 22.82 -9.32
CA ALA A 137 22.14 21.97 -10.09
C ALA A 137 21.44 21.24 -11.26
N TRP A 138 20.18 20.82 -11.09
CA TRP A 138 19.39 20.21 -12.16
C TRP A 138 18.96 21.22 -13.24
N ALA A 139 18.67 22.46 -12.85
CA ALA A 139 18.21 23.49 -13.78
C ALA A 139 19.34 24.09 -14.64
N THR A 140 20.61 23.89 -14.27
CA THR A 140 21.77 24.47 -14.97
C THR A 140 22.60 23.47 -15.77
N THR A 141 22.21 22.19 -15.81
CA THR A 141 22.86 21.19 -16.67
C THR A 141 22.13 21.09 -18.02
N GLU A 142 22.42 22.03 -18.91
CA GLU A 142 22.48 21.79 -20.37
C GLU A 142 23.94 21.64 -20.79
#